data_AF-A0A920VJI0-F1
#
_entry.id   AF-A0A920VJI0-F1
#
_cell.length_a   1.000
_cell.length_b   1.000
_cell.length_c   1.000
_cell.angle_alpha   90.00
_cell.angle_beta   90.00
_cell.angle_gamma   90.00
#
_symmetry.space_group_name_H-M   'P 1'
#
loop_
_entity.id
_entity.type
_entity.pdbx_description
1 polymer ?
#
loop_
_entity_poly.entity_id
_entity_poly.type
_entity_poly.pdbx_seq_one_letter_code
_entity_poly.pdbx_strand_id
1 'polypeptide(L)' 'MVWQSLALFPFLNVIKNVEFGLKMRGVPATERRRRALDWLERLEILNLLTEK' A
#
# COMPACT_ATOMS: atom_id res chain seq x y z
N MET A 1 10.58 -20.02 -4.43
CA MET A 1 9.11 -20.16 -4.53
C MET A 1 8.51 -19.02 -3.73
N VAL A 2 7.94 -18.00 -4.40
CA VAL A 2 7.37 -16.83 -3.71
C VAL A 2 5.93 -17.17 -3.36
N TRP A 3 5.63 -17.26 -2.07
CA TRP A 3 4.31 -17.57 -1.54
C TRP A 3 3.36 -16.41 -1.83
N GLN A 4 2.46 -16.58 -2.79
CA GLN A 4 1.40 -15.63 -3.13
C GLN A 4 0.10 -16.01 -2.42
N SER A 5 0.09 -16.04 -1.08
CA SER A 5 -1.19 -15.79 -0.40
C SER A 5 -1.53 -14.32 -0.63
N LEU A 6 -2.76 -14.02 -1.03
CA LEU A 6 -3.24 -12.64 -1.23
C LEU A 6 -2.83 -11.78 -0.03
N ALA A 7 -1.80 -10.95 -0.19
CA ALA A 7 -1.29 -10.05 0.84
C ALA A 7 -2.17 -8.78 0.99
N LEU A 8 -3.34 -8.79 0.36
CA LEU A 8 -4.29 -7.70 0.36
C LEU A 8 -5.36 -7.98 1.41
N PHE A 9 -5.51 -7.03 2.34
CA PHE A 9 -6.62 -6.98 3.28
C PHE A 9 -7.85 -6.42 2.55
N PRO A 10 -8.91 -7.23 2.33
CA PRO A 10 -10.07 -6.83 1.53
C PRO A 10 -10.89 -5.72 2.19
N PHE A 11 -10.70 -5.49 3.49
CA PHE A 11 -11.34 -4.44 4.28
C PHE A 11 -10.48 -3.18 4.44
N LEU A 12 -9.30 -3.11 3.80
CA LEU A 12 -8.44 -1.93 3.82
C LEU A 12 -8.40 -1.25 2.45
N ASN A 13 -8.40 0.09 2.45
CA ASN A 13 -8.14 0.87 1.24
C ASN A 13 -6.77 0.54 0.65
N VAL A 14 -6.59 0.74 -0.66
CA VAL A 14 -5.33 0.50 -1.39
C VAL A 14 -4.11 1.12 -0.69
N ILE A 15 -4.18 2.39 -0.27
CA ILE A 15 -3.09 3.05 0.47
C ILE A 15 -2.79 2.32 1.78
N LYS A 16 -3.81 1.92 2.53
CA LYS A 16 -3.63 1.23 3.81
C LYS A 16 -3.02 -0.16 3.64
N ASN A 17 -3.35 -0.84 2.53
CA ASN A 17 -2.72 -2.10 2.15
C ASN A 17 -1.22 -1.93 1.89
N VAL A 18 -0.84 -0.92 1.09
CA VAL A 18 0.57 -0.63 0.79
C VAL A 18 1.34 -0.12 2.02
N GLU A 19 0.70 0.68 2.88
CA GLU A 19 1.29 1.16 4.13
C GLU A 19 1.46 0.08 5.20
N PHE A 20 0.74 -1.05 5.13
CA PHE A 20 0.67 -2.03 6.21
C PHE A 20 2.04 -2.58 6.61
N GLY A 21 2.85 -2.99 5.64
CA GLY A 21 4.21 -3.49 5.90
C GLY A 21 5.16 -2.42 6.45
N LEU A 22 4.98 -1.15 6.06
CA LEU A 22 5.75 -0.03 6.60
C LEU A 22 5.31 0.31 8.04
N LYS A 23 4.01 0.23 8.32
CA LYS A 23 3.46 0.39 9.67
C LYS A 23 4.00 -0.69 10.62
N MET A 24 4.05 -1.95 10.20
CA MET A 24 4.61 -3.03 11.02
C MET A 24 6.11 -2.83 11.32
N ARG A 25 6.84 -2.15 10.42
CA ARG A 25 8.25 -1.77 10.61
C ARG A 25 8.43 -0.47 11.43
N GLY A 26 7.37 0.12 11.97
CA GLY A 26 7.44 1.32 12.79
C GLY A 26 7.69 2.62 12.00
N VAL A 27 7.48 2.63 10.68
CA VAL A 27 7.69 3.83 9.86
C VAL A 27 6.64 4.91 10.19
N PRO A 28 7.05 6.17 10.42
CA PRO A 28 6.13 7.27 10.70
C PRO A 28 5.07 7.47 9.62
N ALA A 29 3.91 8.03 10.00
CA ALA A 29 2.75 8.17 9.11
C ALA A 29 3.00 8.95 7.84
N THR A 30 3.71 10.07 7.98
CA THR A 30 4.07 10.94 6.87
C THR A 30 4.98 10.21 5.88
N GLU A 31 5.96 9.46 6.39
CA GLU A 31 6.95 8.79 5.56
C GLU A 31 6.38 7.56 4.85
N ARG A 32 5.56 6.75 5.54
CA ARG A 32 4.93 5.59 4.89
C ARG A 32 3.93 6.02 3.81
N ARG A 33 3.21 7.13 4.01
CA ARG A 33 2.27 7.67 3.02
C ARG A 33 3.00 8.18 1.77
N ARG A 34 4.11 8.90 1.96
CA ARG A 34 4.97 9.35 0.85
C ARG A 34 5.49 8.17 0.04
N ARG A 35 6.01 7.14 0.70
CA ARG A 35 6.49 5.92 0.04
C ARG A 35 5.36 5.18 -0.67
N ALA A 36 4.19 5.05 -0.04
CA ALA A 36 3.05 4.39 -0.65
C ALA A 36 2.60 5.10 -1.92
N LEU A 37 2.58 6.44 -1.93
CA LEU A 37 2.24 7.21 -3.14
C LEU A 37 3.27 7.03 -4.26
N ASP A 38 4.57 7.09 -3.95
CA ASP A 38 5.64 6.84 -4.92
C ASP A 38 5.54 5.42 -5.53
N TRP A 39 5.23 4.42 -4.71
CA TRP A 39 4.98 3.06 -5.22
C TRP A 39 3.71 2.96 -6.07
N LEU A 40 2.62 3.63 -5.70
CA LEU A 40 1.38 3.62 -6.46
C LEU A 40 1.53 4.33 -7.81
N GLU A 41 2.35 5.39 -7.86
CA GLU A 41 2.71 6.09 -9.09
C GLU A 41 3.57 5.22 -10.01
N ARG A 42 4.62 4.59 -9.47
CA ARG A 42 5.51 3.68 -10.23
C ARG A 42 4.80 2.46 -10.81
N LEU A 43 3.76 2.00 -10.13
CA LEU A 43 2.95 0.86 -10.56
C LEU A 43 1.78 1.28 -11.47
N GLU A 44 1.65 2.58 -11.78
CA GLU A 44 0.58 3.16 -12.61
C GLU A 44 -0.86 2.86 -12.11
N ILE A 45 -0.99 2.41 -10.87
CA ILE A 45 -2.28 2.06 -10.23
C ILE A 45 -2.81 3.18 -9.33
N LEU A 46 -2.30 4.40 -9.51
CA LEU A 46 -2.78 5.57 -8.77
C LEU A 46 -4.29 5.80 -8.98
N ASN A 47 -4.83 5.39 -10.13
CA ASN A 47 -6.26 5.50 -10.44
C ASN A 47 -7.15 4.58 -9.56
N LEU A 48 -6.58 3.55 -8.93
CA LEU A 48 -7.31 2.70 -7.98
C LEU A 48 -7.63 3.42 -6.66
N LEU A 49 -7.14 4.65 -6.47
CA LEU A 49 -7.55 5.51 -5.37
C LEU A 49 -8.92 6.16 -5.61
N THR A 50 -9.41 6.15 -6.84
CA THR A 50 -10.64 6.83 -7.28
C THR A 50 -11.87 5.91 -7.24
N GLU A 51 -11.67 4.59 -7.37
CA GLU A 51 -12.77 3.63 -7.36
C GLU A 51 -13.01 3.09 -5.94
N LYS A 52 -14.22 3.34 -5.44
CA LYS A 52 -14.73 2.87 -4.16
C LYS A 52 -15.69 1.70 -4.37
#